data_AF-A0A529FGV0-F1
#
_entry.id   AF-A0A529FGV0-F1
#
_cell.length_a   1.000
_cell.length_b   1.000
_cell.length_c   1.000
_cell.angle_alpha   90.00
_cell.angle_beta   90.00
_cell.angle_gamma   90.00
#
_symmetry.space_group_name_H-M   'P 1'
#
loop_
_entity.id
_entity.type
_entity.pdbx_description
1 polymer ?
#
loop_
_entity_poly.entity_id
_entity_poly.type
_entity_poly.pdbx_seq_one_letter_code
_entity_poly.pdbx_strand_id
1 'polypeptide(L)'
;DPLPGHTSRGRLERVLRRGEFAVTTELNPPDSADPEDVYNRARIFDGWVDAINAVDASGANCHMSSVGICALLTRMGYAPIMQIACRDKNRIAIQGDVLGGAAMGVANMLCLTGDGVQAGDQPGAKPVFDLDSMSLLETCRIMRDNGKFLSGRKLTTPPQIFLGAAVNPFAPPF
;
A
#
# COMPACT_ATOMS: atom_id res chain seq x y z
N ASP A 1 -15.20 -5.46 -13.46
CA ASP A 1 -15.44 -5.41 -12.00
C ASP A 1 -14.77 -6.56 -11.27
N PRO A 2 -14.67 -6.53 -9.94
CA PRO A 2 -14.22 -7.67 -9.14
C PRO A 2 -15.07 -8.91 -9.43
N LEU A 3 -14.48 -10.09 -9.31
CA LEU A 3 -15.22 -11.36 -9.39
C LEU A 3 -16.16 -11.50 -8.19
N PRO A 4 -17.20 -12.36 -8.25
CA PRO A 4 -18.02 -12.65 -7.08
C PRO A 4 -17.16 -13.03 -5.86
N GLY A 5 -17.49 -12.44 -4.71
CA GLY A 5 -16.74 -12.64 -3.46
C GLY A 5 -15.37 -11.94 -3.39
N HIS A 6 -14.95 -11.19 -4.41
CA HIS A 6 -13.72 -10.41 -4.43
C HIS A 6 -14.00 -8.93 -4.20
N THR A 7 -13.06 -8.23 -3.56
CA THR A 7 -13.15 -6.79 -3.30
C THR A 7 -12.32 -5.95 -4.26
N SER A 8 -11.41 -6.58 -5.01
CA SER A 8 -10.50 -5.93 -5.95
C SER A 8 -10.47 -6.64 -7.31
N ARG A 9 -9.82 -6.00 -8.28
CA ARG A 9 -9.49 -6.59 -9.59
C ARG A 9 -8.09 -7.23 -9.62
N GLY A 10 -7.40 -7.27 -8.49
CA GLY A 10 -5.98 -7.62 -8.37
C GLY A 10 -5.69 -9.10 -8.54
N ARG A 11 -4.47 -9.41 -9.01
CA ARG A 11 -3.97 -10.79 -9.13
C ARG A 11 -3.87 -11.48 -7.77
N LEU A 12 -3.28 -10.80 -6.78
CA LEU A 12 -3.00 -11.35 -5.45
C LEU A 12 -4.26 -11.91 -4.76
N GLU A 13 -5.34 -11.11 -4.71
CA GLU A 13 -6.60 -11.57 -4.10
C GLU A 13 -7.13 -12.84 -4.79
N ARG A 14 -7.02 -12.94 -6.12
CA ARG A 14 -7.48 -14.11 -6.87
C ARG A 14 -6.67 -15.36 -6.54
N VAL A 15 -5.34 -15.25 -6.48
CA VAL A 15 -4.45 -16.36 -6.12
C VAL A 15 -4.80 -16.87 -4.72
N LEU A 16 -4.89 -15.97 -3.75
CA LEU A 16 -5.23 -16.32 -2.36
C LEU A 16 -6.62 -16.96 -2.24
N ARG A 17 -7.64 -16.42 -2.92
CA ARG A 17 -9.01 -16.96 -2.87
C ARG A 17 -9.18 -18.30 -3.58
N ARG A 18 -8.30 -18.63 -4.52
CA ARG A 18 -8.24 -19.97 -5.14
C ARG A 18 -7.57 -21.01 -4.23
N GLY A 19 -7.00 -20.60 -3.09
CA GLY A 19 -6.24 -21.48 -2.22
C GLY A 19 -4.86 -21.84 -2.79
N GLU A 20 -4.38 -21.07 -3.77
CA GLU A 20 -3.05 -21.23 -4.34
C GLU A 20 -1.98 -20.60 -3.42
N PHE A 21 -0.75 -21.10 -3.52
CA PHE A 21 0.37 -20.52 -2.80
C PHE A 21 0.84 -19.24 -3.50
N ALA A 22 0.63 -18.09 -2.87
CA ALA A 22 1.04 -16.80 -3.41
C ALA A 22 2.52 -16.52 -3.12
N VAL A 23 3.27 -16.11 -4.15
CA VAL A 23 4.66 -15.65 -3.99
C VAL A 23 4.69 -14.14 -4.16
N THR A 24 5.18 -13.41 -3.15
CA THR A 24 5.35 -11.96 -3.22
C THR A 24 6.80 -11.58 -2.96
N THR A 25 7.21 -10.45 -3.52
CA THR A 25 8.51 -9.82 -3.21
C THR A 25 8.31 -8.43 -2.63
N GLU A 26 9.37 -7.83 -2.12
CA GLU A 26 9.42 -6.46 -1.64
C GLU A 26 10.44 -5.66 -2.45
N LEU A 27 10.00 -4.52 -2.98
CA LEU A 27 10.84 -3.61 -3.73
C LEU A 27 11.15 -2.41 -2.84
N ASN A 28 12.41 -2.33 -2.41
CA ASN A 28 12.92 -1.16 -1.71
C ASN A 28 12.90 0.06 -2.65
N PRO A 29 12.29 1.18 -2.21
CA PRO A 29 12.29 2.44 -2.93
C PRO A 29 13.70 2.91 -3.34
N PRO A 30 13.88 3.52 -4.51
CA PRO A 30 15.13 4.17 -4.87
C PRO A 30 15.22 5.60 -4.30
N ASP A 31 16.45 6.03 -4.05
CA ASP A 31 16.83 7.44 -3.81
C ASP A 31 17.03 8.17 -5.14
N SER A 32 16.01 8.13 -5.98
CA SER A 32 16.09 8.60 -7.37
C SER A 32 14.74 9.08 -7.87
N ALA A 33 14.78 10.01 -8.82
CA ALA A 33 13.62 10.42 -9.61
C ALA A 33 13.55 9.70 -10.96
N ASP A 34 14.56 8.88 -11.31
CA ASP A 34 14.59 8.11 -12.55
C ASP A 34 13.68 6.87 -12.43
N PRO A 35 12.63 6.73 -13.26
CA PRO A 35 11.77 5.56 -13.22
C PRO A 35 12.49 4.26 -13.61
N GLU A 36 13.60 4.32 -14.38
CA GLU A 36 14.35 3.12 -14.74
C GLU A 36 14.92 2.39 -13.53
N ASP A 37 15.21 3.08 -12.43
CA ASP A 37 15.68 2.45 -11.19
C ASP A 37 14.63 1.52 -10.59
N VAL A 38 13.35 1.89 -10.66
CA VAL A 38 12.24 1.01 -10.24
C VAL A 38 12.10 -0.14 -11.22
N TYR A 39 12.15 0.14 -12.53
CA TYR A 39 11.94 -0.89 -13.55
C TYR A 39 13.05 -1.95 -13.52
N ASN A 40 14.31 -1.55 -13.43
CA ASN A 40 15.45 -2.46 -13.32
C ASN A 40 15.33 -3.37 -12.10
N ARG A 41 14.91 -2.82 -10.95
CA ARG A 41 14.67 -3.60 -9.72
C ARG A 41 13.47 -4.53 -9.83
N ALA A 42 12.46 -4.20 -10.63
CA ALA A 42 11.26 -5.02 -10.79
C ALA A 42 11.46 -6.18 -11.78
N ARG A 43 12.18 -5.97 -12.89
CA ARG A 43 12.35 -6.95 -13.99
C ARG A 43 12.94 -8.29 -13.54
N ILE A 44 13.76 -8.30 -12.49
CA ILE A 44 14.32 -9.56 -11.95
C ILE A 44 13.24 -10.53 -11.42
N PHE A 45 12.03 -10.03 -11.17
CA PHE A 45 10.89 -10.80 -10.66
C PHE A 45 9.91 -11.23 -11.76
N ASP A 46 10.23 -10.99 -13.03
CA ASP A 46 9.37 -11.34 -14.17
C ASP A 46 9.02 -12.83 -14.20
N GLY A 47 7.72 -13.13 -14.10
CA GLY A 47 7.20 -14.49 -14.12
C GLY A 47 7.33 -15.27 -12.80
N TRP A 48 7.93 -14.68 -11.76
CA TRP A 48 8.20 -15.36 -10.49
C TRP A 48 7.27 -14.98 -9.35
N VAL A 49 6.65 -13.79 -9.40
CA VAL A 49 5.87 -13.23 -8.29
C VAL A 49 4.44 -12.91 -8.70
N ASP A 50 3.51 -13.09 -7.77
CA ASP A 50 2.10 -12.72 -7.91
C ASP A 50 1.84 -11.26 -7.55
N ALA A 51 2.70 -10.66 -6.73
CA ALA A 51 2.64 -9.26 -6.36
C ALA A 51 3.98 -8.72 -5.84
N ILE A 52 4.14 -7.39 -5.91
CA ILE A 52 5.33 -6.67 -5.45
C ILE A 52 4.91 -5.65 -4.39
N ASN A 53 5.46 -5.74 -3.19
CA ASN A 53 5.29 -4.72 -2.16
C ASN A 53 6.10 -3.48 -2.51
N ALA A 54 5.42 -2.33 -2.63
CA ALA A 54 6.04 -1.02 -2.75
C ALA A 54 6.15 -0.41 -1.36
N VAL A 55 7.34 -0.45 -0.76
CA VAL A 55 7.55 0.00 0.63
C VAL A 55 7.35 1.50 0.77
N ASP A 56 6.79 1.94 1.90
CA ASP A 56 6.58 3.36 2.20
C ASP A 56 7.64 3.84 3.19
N ALA A 57 8.69 4.50 2.67
CA ALA A 57 9.78 5.09 3.45
C ALA A 57 10.38 4.09 4.48
N SER A 58 11.04 3.06 3.95
CA SER A 58 11.71 1.99 4.70
C SER A 58 12.61 2.55 5.81
N GLY A 59 12.47 2.02 7.03
CA GLY A 59 13.24 2.47 8.19
C GLY A 59 13.08 3.94 8.54
N ALA A 60 11.96 4.57 8.13
CA ALA A 60 11.71 5.99 8.27
C ALA A 60 12.67 6.92 7.50
N ASN A 61 13.31 6.44 6.44
CA ASN A 61 14.13 7.25 5.54
C ASN A 61 13.34 7.80 4.35
N CYS A 62 13.77 8.96 3.84
CA CYS A 62 13.16 9.55 2.65
C CYS A 62 13.56 8.78 1.39
N HIS A 63 12.57 8.35 0.61
CA HIS A 63 12.76 7.69 -0.68
C HIS A 63 11.63 8.07 -1.65
N MET A 64 11.65 7.55 -2.89
CA MET A 64 10.47 7.60 -3.77
C MET A 64 9.22 7.05 -3.04
N SER A 65 8.11 7.79 -3.10
CA SER A 65 6.89 7.40 -2.39
C SER A 65 6.30 6.09 -2.91
N SER A 66 5.66 5.33 -2.01
CA SER A 66 4.99 4.07 -2.36
C SER A 66 3.96 4.23 -3.50
N VAL A 67 3.20 5.33 -3.48
CA VAL A 67 2.24 5.69 -4.54
C VAL A 67 2.94 5.88 -5.91
N GLY A 68 4.11 6.55 -5.93
CA GLY A 68 4.90 6.74 -7.14
C GLY A 68 5.44 5.42 -7.71
N ILE A 69 5.99 4.57 -6.85
CA ILE A 69 6.46 3.23 -7.23
C ILE A 69 5.30 2.41 -7.79
N CYS A 70 4.14 2.44 -7.13
CA CYS A 70 2.95 1.72 -7.60
C CYS A 70 2.49 2.18 -8.98
N ALA A 71 2.55 3.48 -9.26
CA ALA A 71 2.23 4.04 -10.58
C ALA A 71 3.13 3.46 -11.67
N LEU A 72 4.43 3.36 -11.39
CA LEU A 72 5.44 2.80 -12.29
C LEU A 72 5.26 1.29 -12.48
N LEU A 73 5.09 0.53 -11.39
CA LEU A 73 4.89 -0.92 -11.45
C LEU A 73 3.60 -1.31 -12.19
N THR A 74 2.53 -0.54 -12.01
CA THR A 74 1.26 -0.83 -12.70
C THR A 74 1.38 -0.61 -14.21
N ARG A 75 2.17 0.37 -14.67
CA ARG A 75 2.47 0.57 -16.11
C ARG A 75 3.23 -0.59 -16.74
N MET A 76 4.03 -1.31 -15.96
CA MET A 76 4.73 -2.52 -16.39
C MET A 76 3.85 -3.78 -16.34
N GLY A 77 2.63 -3.68 -15.80
CA GLY A 77 1.72 -4.82 -15.67
C GLY A 77 1.90 -5.67 -14.41
N TYR A 78 2.73 -5.24 -13.45
CA TYR A 78 2.80 -5.91 -12.15
C TYR A 78 1.55 -5.63 -11.31
N ALA A 79 1.31 -6.50 -10.32
CA ALA A 79 0.33 -6.26 -9.27
C ALA A 79 1.02 -5.68 -8.03
N PRO A 80 1.03 -4.35 -7.83
CA PRO A 80 1.63 -3.77 -6.64
C PRO A 80 0.76 -4.00 -5.39
N ILE A 81 1.43 -4.06 -4.24
CA ILE A 81 0.86 -3.89 -2.91
C ILE A 81 1.40 -2.57 -2.37
N MET A 82 0.53 -1.56 -2.30
CA MET A 82 0.91 -0.24 -1.81
C MET A 82 0.96 -0.27 -0.29
N GLN A 83 2.15 -0.14 0.27
CA GLN A 83 2.29 0.09 1.71
C GLN A 83 1.91 1.53 2.04
N ILE A 84 1.23 1.71 3.16
CA ILE A 84 0.85 3.03 3.67
C ILE A 84 1.25 3.08 5.13
N ALA A 85 2.23 3.91 5.46
CA ALA A 85 2.66 4.16 6.83
C ALA A 85 1.97 5.41 7.39
N CYS A 86 1.43 5.32 8.60
CA CYS A 86 0.80 6.47 9.28
C CYS A 86 1.81 7.44 9.92
N ARG A 87 3.11 7.07 9.97
CA ARG A 87 4.19 7.85 10.59
C ARG A 87 4.20 9.32 10.20
N ASP A 88 4.09 9.63 8.91
CA ASP A 88 4.36 10.95 8.34
C ASP A 88 3.17 11.55 7.54
N LYS A 89 2.00 10.89 7.54
CA LYS A 89 0.80 11.32 6.81
C LYS A 89 -0.44 11.38 7.71
N ASN A 90 -1.25 12.41 7.52
CA ASN A 90 -2.54 12.53 8.20
C ASN A 90 -3.66 11.85 7.39
N ARG A 91 -4.85 11.70 7.99
CA ARG A 91 -6.02 11.08 7.34
C ARG A 91 -6.42 11.71 6.01
N ILE A 92 -6.11 13.00 5.78
CA ILE A 92 -6.45 13.68 4.52
C ILE A 92 -5.52 13.19 3.42
N ALA A 93 -4.20 13.24 3.68
CA ALA A 93 -3.17 12.77 2.75
C ALA A 93 -3.36 11.28 2.43
N ILE A 94 -3.56 10.45 3.45
CA ILE A 94 -3.79 9.00 3.30
C ILE A 94 -4.99 8.70 2.40
N GLN A 95 -6.15 9.31 2.64
CA GLN A 95 -7.33 9.08 1.80
C GLN A 95 -7.10 9.54 0.36
N GLY A 96 -6.32 10.61 0.16
CA GLY A 96 -5.87 11.06 -1.16
C GLY A 96 -5.01 10.01 -1.86
N ASP A 97 -3.99 9.48 -1.17
CA ASP A 97 -3.08 8.44 -1.67
C ASP A 97 -3.84 7.14 -2.02
N VAL A 98 -4.81 6.73 -1.20
CA VAL A 98 -5.68 5.58 -1.47
C VAL A 98 -6.44 5.76 -2.79
N LEU A 99 -7.05 6.92 -3.01
CA LEU A 99 -7.75 7.20 -4.25
C LEU A 99 -6.80 7.30 -5.45
N GLY A 100 -5.64 7.96 -5.28
CA GLY A 100 -4.63 8.09 -6.32
C GLY A 100 -4.07 6.74 -6.75
N GLY A 101 -3.65 5.91 -5.79
CA GLY A 101 -3.18 4.55 -6.05
C GLY A 101 -4.23 3.70 -6.76
N ALA A 102 -5.46 3.68 -6.24
CA ALA A 102 -6.54 2.92 -6.86
C ALA A 102 -6.86 3.40 -8.29
N ALA A 103 -6.84 4.71 -8.54
CA ALA A 103 -7.04 5.28 -9.87
C ALA A 103 -5.93 4.90 -10.86
N MET A 104 -4.70 4.69 -10.36
CA MET A 104 -3.57 4.21 -11.16
C MET A 104 -3.55 2.70 -11.35
N GLY A 105 -4.53 1.97 -10.81
CA GLY A 105 -4.70 0.52 -10.97
C GLY A 105 -4.16 -0.32 -9.82
N VAL A 106 -3.75 0.30 -8.71
CA VAL A 106 -3.41 -0.43 -7.47
C VAL A 106 -4.65 -1.13 -6.94
N ALA A 107 -4.53 -2.44 -6.75
CA ALA A 107 -5.62 -3.27 -6.26
C ALA A 107 -5.35 -3.85 -4.86
N ASN A 108 -4.16 -3.67 -4.29
CA ASN A 108 -3.79 -4.21 -2.98
C ASN A 108 -3.12 -3.13 -2.12
N MET A 109 -3.48 -3.06 -0.85
CA MET A 109 -2.92 -2.08 0.09
C MET A 109 -2.57 -2.75 1.43
N LEU A 110 -1.40 -2.42 1.97
CA LEU A 110 -0.94 -2.88 3.28
C LEU A 110 -0.92 -1.70 4.26
N CYS A 111 -1.76 -1.78 5.29
CA CYS A 111 -1.94 -0.72 6.27
C CYS A 111 -0.97 -0.89 7.45
N LEU A 112 -0.12 0.11 7.69
CA LEU A 112 0.95 0.07 8.68
C LEU A 112 0.89 1.30 9.59
N THR A 113 1.16 1.11 10.89
CA THR A 113 1.41 2.26 11.79
C THR A 113 2.70 2.98 11.36
N GLY A 114 3.72 2.22 10.97
CA GLY A 114 5.03 2.73 10.59
C GLY A 114 5.96 2.91 11.79
N ASP A 115 7.26 2.86 11.55
CA ASP A 115 8.28 3.12 12.58
C ASP A 115 8.25 4.59 13.01
N GLY A 116 8.82 4.91 14.18
CA GLY A 116 9.03 6.30 14.58
C GLY A 116 10.01 7.02 13.65
N VAL A 117 9.79 8.32 13.40
CA VAL A 117 10.71 9.16 12.59
C VAL A 117 12.15 9.16 13.13
N GLN A 118 12.33 8.87 14.43
CA GLN A 118 13.63 8.80 15.09
C GLN A 118 14.49 7.62 14.61
N ALA A 119 13.88 6.61 13.98
CA ALA A 119 14.59 5.46 13.42
C ALA A 119 15.32 5.78 12.11
N GLY A 120 14.91 6.86 11.41
CA GLY A 120 15.43 7.22 10.10
C GLY A 120 16.44 8.36 10.10
N ASP A 121 16.73 8.87 8.91
CA ASP A 121 17.69 9.93 8.61
C ASP A 121 17.20 11.35 8.95
N GLN A 122 15.90 11.50 9.24
CA GLN A 122 15.28 12.78 9.60
C GLN A 122 14.61 12.73 10.98
N PRO A 123 15.36 12.51 12.07
CA PRO A 123 14.80 12.37 13.42
C PRO A 123 14.11 13.64 13.95
N GLY A 124 14.39 14.81 13.33
CA GLY A 124 13.72 16.08 13.65
C GLY A 124 12.40 16.32 12.91
N ALA A 125 12.00 15.42 12.01
CA ALA A 125 10.70 15.51 11.33
C ALA A 125 9.56 15.40 12.35
N LYS A 126 8.43 16.05 12.07
CA LYS A 126 7.25 15.95 12.94
C LYS A 126 6.56 14.61 12.72
N PRO A 127 6.48 13.73 13.73
CA PRO A 127 5.66 12.54 13.63
C PRO A 127 4.19 12.94 13.54
N VAL A 128 3.44 12.30 12.64
CA VAL A 128 2.02 12.60 12.41
C VAL A 128 1.15 11.62 13.19
N PHE A 129 1.22 10.32 12.88
CA PHE A 129 0.45 9.25 13.56
C PHE A 129 -1.02 9.63 13.86
N ASP A 130 -1.67 10.32 12.92
CA ASP A 130 -3.09 10.70 13.02
C ASP A 130 -4.00 9.45 13.01
N LEU A 131 -3.48 8.35 12.48
CA LEU A 131 -4.04 7.01 12.47
C LEU A 131 -2.95 6.01 12.91
N ASP A 132 -3.36 4.82 13.29
CA ASP A 132 -2.55 3.61 13.42
C ASP A 132 -2.95 2.59 12.33
N SER A 133 -2.31 1.42 12.28
CA SER A 133 -2.63 0.39 11.28
C SER A 133 -4.09 -0.05 11.29
N MET A 134 -4.72 -0.14 12.47
CA MET A 134 -6.10 -0.62 12.62
C MET A 134 -7.12 0.44 12.17
N SER A 135 -6.94 1.68 12.59
CA SER A 135 -7.79 2.81 12.19
C SER A 135 -7.59 3.20 10.72
N LEU A 136 -6.38 3.01 10.17
CA LEU A 136 -6.12 3.09 8.73
C LEU A 136 -6.87 1.99 7.97
N LEU A 137 -6.76 0.73 8.42
CA LEU A 137 -7.45 -0.39 7.81
C LEU A 137 -8.96 -0.17 7.76
N GLU A 138 -9.53 0.30 8.87
CA GLU A 138 -10.95 0.65 8.97
C GLU A 138 -11.32 1.82 8.05
N THR A 139 -10.46 2.85 7.97
CA THR A 139 -10.67 3.99 7.05
C THR A 139 -10.74 3.52 5.60
N CYS A 140 -9.79 2.70 5.16
CA CYS A 140 -9.76 2.13 3.82
C CYS A 140 -10.98 1.22 3.55
N ARG A 141 -11.42 0.45 4.56
CA ARG A 141 -12.63 -0.38 4.49
C ARG A 141 -13.89 0.48 4.31
N ILE A 142 -14.04 1.57 5.05
CA ILE A 142 -15.16 2.51 4.91
C ILE A 142 -15.18 3.11 3.50
N MET A 143 -14.02 3.52 2.97
CA MET A 143 -13.93 4.07 1.63
C MET A 143 -14.38 3.07 0.57
N ARG A 144 -13.92 1.82 0.65
CA ARG A 144 -14.25 0.74 -0.27
C ARG A 144 -15.71 0.28 -0.16
N ASP A 145 -16.16 -0.04 1.05
CA ASP A 145 -17.42 -0.76 1.29
C ASP A 145 -18.61 0.19 1.43
N ASN A 146 -18.41 1.37 2.02
CA ASN A 146 -19.47 2.37 2.21
C ASN A 146 -19.44 3.50 1.18
N GLY A 147 -18.42 3.55 0.32
CA GLY A 147 -18.31 4.57 -0.73
C GLY A 147 -18.26 6.00 -0.19
N LYS A 148 -17.58 6.21 0.93
CA LYS A 148 -17.47 7.52 1.59
C LYS A 148 -16.09 7.75 2.17
N PHE A 149 -15.69 9.01 2.23
CA PHE A 149 -14.55 9.43 3.05
C PHE A 149 -14.85 9.20 4.54
N LEU A 150 -13.80 9.19 5.37
CA LEU A 150 -13.90 9.15 6.83
C LEU A 150 -14.79 10.28 7.38
N SER A 151 -14.83 11.42 6.69
CA SER A 151 -15.69 12.56 7.04
C SER A 151 -17.19 12.33 6.75
N GLY A 152 -17.57 11.19 6.17
CA GLY A 152 -18.94 10.89 5.73
C GLY A 152 -19.33 11.44 4.36
N ARG A 153 -18.47 12.26 3.72
CA ARG A 153 -18.70 12.74 2.34
C ARG A 153 -18.68 11.56 1.36
N LYS A 154 -19.60 11.54 0.41
CA LYS A 154 -19.70 10.46 -0.59
C LYS A 154 -18.52 10.49 -1.57
N LEU A 155 -18.07 9.30 -1.96
CA LEU A 155 -17.17 9.08 -3.10
C LEU A 155 -18.03 8.82 -4.35
N THR A 156 -17.70 9.47 -5.46
CA THR A 156 -18.34 9.19 -6.75
C THR A 156 -18.07 7.75 -7.19
N THR A 157 -16.81 7.32 -7.06
CA THR A 157 -16.37 5.97 -7.37
C THR A 157 -15.54 5.45 -6.20
N PRO A 158 -16.02 4.43 -5.46
CA PRO A 158 -15.24 3.80 -4.40
C PRO A 158 -14.01 3.07 -4.95
N PRO A 159 -12.88 3.02 -4.22
CA PRO A 159 -11.72 2.23 -4.62
C PRO A 159 -12.04 0.73 -4.54
N GLN A 160 -11.57 -0.06 -5.50
CA GLN A 160 -11.74 -1.53 -5.52
C GLN A 160 -10.43 -2.21 -5.07
N ILE A 161 -10.24 -2.29 -3.76
CA ILE A 161 -8.95 -2.64 -3.13
C ILE A 161 -9.06 -3.81 -2.15
N PHE A 162 -8.05 -4.68 -2.21
CA PHE A 162 -7.82 -5.77 -1.28
C PHE A 162 -6.91 -5.28 -0.15
N LEU A 163 -7.39 -5.42 1.09
CA LEU A 163 -6.76 -4.81 2.26
C LEU A 163 -5.98 -5.85 3.05
N GLY A 164 -4.75 -5.50 3.41
CA GLY A 164 -3.88 -6.27 4.29
C GLY A 164 -3.41 -5.46 5.49
N ALA A 165 -2.97 -6.17 6.53
CA ALA A 165 -2.35 -5.63 7.73
C ALA A 165 -1.12 -6.48 8.10
N ALA A 166 -0.21 -5.91 8.89
CA ALA A 166 0.93 -6.64 9.43
C ALA A 166 0.56 -7.44 10.68
N VAL A 167 1.18 -8.61 10.85
CA VAL A 167 1.07 -9.45 12.04
C VAL A 167 2.47 -9.71 12.59
N ASN A 168 2.65 -9.55 13.90
CA ASN A 168 3.86 -9.95 14.59
C ASN A 168 3.57 -11.22 15.43
N PRO A 169 4.02 -12.42 15.00
CA PRO A 169 3.75 -13.66 15.72
C PRO A 169 4.51 -13.77 17.06
N PHE A 170 5.46 -12.88 17.31
CA PHE A 170 6.26 -12.83 18.53
C PHE A 170 5.87 -11.69 19.47
N ALA A 171 4.86 -10.90 19.12
CA ALA A 171 4.35 -9.87 20.02
C ALA A 171 3.73 -10.55 21.26
N PRO A 172 4.04 -10.08 22.48
CA PRO A 172 3.38 -10.58 23.68
C PRO A 172 1.87 -10.32 23.60
N PRO A 173 1.01 -11.18 24.18
CA PRO A 173 -0.41 -10.90 24.29
C PRO A 173 -0.62 -9.59 25.06
N PHE A 174 -1.48 -8.73 24.51
CA PHE A 174 -1.88 -7.45 25.09
C PHE A 174 -3.06 -7.59 26.05
#